data_AF-A0AAW8KDA8-F1
#
_entry.id   AF-A0AAW8KDA8-F1
#
_cell.length_a   1.000
_cell.length_b   1.000
_cell.length_c   1.000
_cell.angle_alpha   90.00
_cell.angle_beta   90.00
_cell.angle_gamma   90.00
#
_symmetry.space_group_name_H-M   'P 1'
#
loop_
_entity.id
_entity.type
_entity.pdbx_description
1 polymer ?
#
loop_
_entity_poly.entity_id
_entity_poly.type
_entity_poly.pdbx_seq_one_letter_code
_entity_poly.pdbx_strand_id
1 'polypeptide(L)' 'IDPEKGHILNGHVPVKIKDGESPIKGDGKLFVIDGGISKAYQKKTGIAGYTFIYNSWIMALAEHKPYMPL' A
#
# COMPACT_ATOMS: atom_id res chain seq x y z
N ILE A 1 19.26 -8.57 -1.88
CA ILE A 1 18.52 -7.54 -2.64
C ILE A 1 19.56 -6.62 -3.26
N ASP A 2 19.49 -6.36 -4.56
CA ASP A 2 20.35 -5.37 -5.24
C ASP A 2 20.07 -3.99 -4.64
N PRO A 3 21.06 -3.27 -4.08
CA PRO A 3 20.82 -1.96 -3.47
C PRO A 3 20.31 -0.90 -4.44
N GLU A 4 20.64 -1.01 -5.73
CA GLU A 4 20.31 -0.02 -6.76
C GLU A 4 18.95 -0.31 -7.39
N LYS A 5 18.62 -1.58 -7.60
CA LYS A 5 17.42 -2.00 -8.36
C LYS A 5 16.36 -2.71 -7.52
N GLY A 6 16.70 -3.06 -6.28
CA GLY A 6 15.85 -3.80 -5.39
C GLY A 6 14.75 -2.95 -4.77
N HIS A 7 13.59 -3.56 -4.59
CA HIS A 7 12.45 -2.97 -3.90
C HIS A 7 11.98 -3.91 -2.80
N ILE A 8 11.48 -3.33 -1.71
CA ILE A 8 10.92 -4.04 -0.57
C ILE A 8 9.41 -3.84 -0.61
N LEU A 9 8.67 -4.95 -0.64
CA LEU A 9 7.23 -4.94 -0.44
C LEU A 9 6.94 -5.38 1.00
N ASN A 10 6.42 -4.46 1.80
CA ASN A 10 6.03 -4.75 3.18
C ASN A 10 4.50 -4.84 3.29
N GLY A 11 4.02 -5.84 4.01
CA GLY A 11 2.62 -6.06 4.30
C GLY A 11 2.26 -5.78 5.76
N HIS A 12 0.98 -5.95 6.11
CA HIS A 12 0.49 -6.01 7.50
C HIS A 12 0.57 -4.72 8.33
N VAL A 13 1.26 -3.68 7.83
CA VAL A 13 1.36 -2.38 8.48
C VAL A 13 0.29 -1.45 7.88
N PRO A 14 -0.69 -0.96 8.67
CA PRO A 14 -1.69 -0.01 8.16
C PRO A 14 -1.05 1.31 7.75
N VAL A 15 -1.36 1.80 6.55
CA VAL A 15 -0.94 3.12 6.08
C VAL A 15 -2.01 4.14 6.44
N LYS A 16 -1.64 5.16 7.21
CA LYS A 16 -2.58 6.19 7.66
C LYS A 16 -2.60 7.37 6.69
N ILE A 17 -3.28 7.18 5.57
CA ILE A 17 -3.39 8.21 4.52
C ILE A 17 -3.97 9.52 5.07
N LYS A 18 -4.94 9.42 5.97
CA LYS A 18 -5.56 10.59 6.65
C LYS A 18 -4.56 11.44 7.44
N ASP A 19 -3.47 10.83 7.90
CA ASP A 19 -2.42 11.51 8.66
C ASP A 19 -1.29 12.00 7.73
N GLY A 20 -1.46 11.88 6.41
CA GLY A 20 -0.47 12.26 5.40
C GLY A 20 0.62 11.22 5.17
N GLU A 21 0.48 9.98 5.68
CA GLU A 21 1.45 8.92 5.42
C GLU A 21 1.44 8.50 3.95
N SER A 22 2.62 8.35 3.36
CA SER A 22 2.78 7.76 2.03
C SER A 22 2.98 6.24 2.12
N PRO A 23 2.37 5.45 1.23
CA PRO A 23 2.68 4.02 1.09
C PRO A 23 4.05 3.78 0.43
N ILE A 24 4.67 4.81 -0.15
CA ILE A 24 6.01 4.78 -0.73
C ILE A 24 6.97 5.48 0.23
N LYS A 25 7.99 4.76 0.69
CA LYS A 25 8.98 5.21 1.68
C LYS A 25 10.40 4.83 1.23
N GLY A 26 11.41 5.30 1.96
CA GLY A 26 12.81 4.93 1.73
C GLY A 26 13.28 5.22 0.31
N ASP A 27 13.11 6.47 -0.13
CA ASP A 27 13.51 6.96 -1.45
C ASP A 27 12.96 6.15 -2.63
N GLY A 28 11.71 5.70 -2.51
CA GLY A 28 11.02 4.94 -3.55
C GLY A 28 11.27 3.43 -3.53
N LYS A 29 12.07 2.93 -2.59
CA LYS A 29 12.44 1.50 -2.53
C LYS A 29 11.54 0.66 -1.63
N LEU A 30 10.77 1.27 -0.73
CA LEU A 30 9.86 0.58 0.18
C LEU A 30 8.40 0.88 -0.18
N PHE A 31 7.67 -0.16 -0.58
CA PHE A 31 6.24 -0.12 -0.79
C PHE A 31 5.53 -0.81 0.37
N VAL A 32 4.60 -0.12 1.00
CA VAL A 32 3.78 -0.66 2.09
C VAL A 32 2.38 -0.91 1.56
N ILE A 33 1.98 -2.18 1.51
CA ILE A 33 0.60 -2.58 1.25
C ILE A 33 -0.08 -2.92 2.56
N ASP A 34 -1.27 -2.37 2.79
CA ASP A 34 -2.08 -2.69 3.95
C ASP A 34 -3.30 -3.53 3.61
N GLY A 35 -3.82 -4.21 4.62
CA GLY A 35 -5.02 -5.04 4.52
C GLY A 35 -6.30 -4.24 4.74
N GLY A 36 -6.43 -3.02 4.20
CA GLY A 36 -7.62 -2.18 4.35
C GLY A 36 -8.94 -2.85 3.92
N ILE A 37 -8.88 -3.92 3.12
CA ILE A 37 -10.03 -4.79 2.80
C ILE A 37 -10.58 -5.48 4.06
N SER A 38 -9.72 -5.80 5.04
CA SER A 38 -10.12 -6.39 6.30
C SER A 38 -10.85 -5.38 7.19
N LYS A 39 -12.02 -5.79 7.69
CA LYS A 39 -12.89 -5.00 8.57
C LYS A 39 -12.16 -4.43 9.80
N ALA A 40 -11.14 -5.13 10.30
CA ALA A 40 -10.35 -4.68 11.45
C ALA A 40 -9.49 -3.44 11.16
N TYR A 41 -9.07 -3.24 9.89
CA TYR A 41 -8.15 -2.18 9.49
C TYR A 41 -8.84 -0.99 8.80
N GLN A 42 -10.07 -1.16 8.29
CA GLN A 42 -10.85 -0.12 7.60
C GLN A 42 -10.94 1.22 8.36
N LYS A 43 -11.12 1.19 9.69
CA LYS A 43 -11.24 2.41 10.51
C LYS A 43 -9.92 3.21 10.58
N LYS A 44 -8.78 2.55 10.38
CA LYS A 44 -7.44 3.08 10.66
C LYS A 44 -6.79 3.71 9.43
N THR A 45 -7.05 3.17 8.25
CA THR A 45 -6.39 3.55 6.98
C THR A 45 -7.12 4.66 6.25
N GLY A 46 -8.45 4.69 6.32
CA GLY A 46 -9.28 5.65 5.59
C GLY A 46 -9.55 5.27 4.12
N ILE A 47 -8.96 4.18 3.65
CA ILE A 47 -9.12 3.56 2.32
C ILE A 47 -9.27 2.03 2.50
N ALA A 48 -9.68 1.31 1.46
CA ALA A 48 -9.71 -0.16 1.47
C ALA A 48 -8.34 -0.81 1.20
N GLY A 49 -7.26 -0.02 1.27
CA GLY A 49 -5.88 -0.48 1.21
C GLY A 49 -5.28 -0.43 -0.19
N TYR A 50 -4.12 -1.07 -0.34
CA TYR A 50 -3.33 -1.04 -1.55
C TYR A 50 -3.11 -2.43 -2.14
N THR A 51 -3.09 -2.51 -3.47
CA THR A 51 -2.60 -3.68 -4.21
C THR A 51 -1.35 -3.29 -4.99
N PHE A 52 -0.27 -4.04 -4.79
CA PHE A 52 0.94 -3.91 -5.60
C PHE A 52 0.84 -4.84 -6.81
N ILE A 53 1.04 -4.27 -8.00
CA ILE A 53 0.97 -4.95 -9.29
C ILE A 53 2.36 -4.89 -9.91
N TYR A 54 2.94 -6.04 -10.24
CA TYR A 54 4.28 -6.13 -10.81
C TYR A 54 4.33 -7.16 -11.94
N ASN A 55 4.91 -6.76 -13.07
CA ASN A 55 5.26 -7.64 -14.18
C ASN A 55 6.49 -7.08 -14.92
N SER A 56 6.87 -7.68 -16.06
CA SER A 56 8.05 -7.27 -16.84
C SER A 56 7.95 -5.87 -17.47
N TRP A 57 6.77 -5.25 -17.47
CA TRP A 57 6.50 -3.96 -18.11
C TRP A 57 6.24 -2.85 -17.11
N ILE A 58 5.55 -3.16 -16.01
CA ILE A 58 5.09 -2.15 -15.07
C ILE A 58 5.25 -2.57 -13.61
N MET A 59 5.40 -1.54 -12.78
CA MET A 59 5.25 -1.60 -11.34
C MET A 59 4.24 -0.52 -10.96
N ALA A 60 3.14 -0.93 -10.33
CA ALA A 60 2.04 -0.03 -9.98
C ALA A 60 1.50 -0.33 -8.58
N LEU A 61 1.05 0.73 -7.90
CA LEU A 61 0.37 0.64 -6.62
C LEU A 61 -1.06 1.16 -6.79
N ALA A 62 -2.03 0.25 -6.74
CA ALA A 62 -3.45 0.57 -6.89
C ALA A 62 -4.07 0.89 -5.52
N GLU A 63 -4.66 2.08 -5.39
CA GLU A 63 -5.42 2.50 -4.21
C GLU A 63 -6.89 2.07 -4.33
N HIS A 64 -7.41 1.43 -3.29
CA HIS A 64 -8.82 1.04 -3.23
C HIS A 64 -9.62 2.00 -2.37
N LYS A 65 -10.73 2.52 -2.91
CA LYS A 65 -11.67 3.34 -2.12
C LYS A 65 -12.34 2.50 -1.02
N PRO A 66 -12.73 3.10 0.12
CA PRO A 66 -13.50 2.42 1.14
C PRO A 66 -14.74 1.73 0.56
N TYR A 67 -15.10 0.58 1.14
CA TYR A 67 -16.36 -0.07 0.81
C TYR A 67 -17.52 0.86 1.20
N MET A 68 -18.26 1.34 0.20
CA MET A 68 -19.57 1.94 0.44
C MET A 68 -20.59 0.80 0.42
N PRO A 69 -21.42 0.62 1.48
CA PRO A 69 -22.55 -0.29 1.37
C PRO A 69 -23.42 0.19 0.19
N LEU A 70 -23.83 -0.77 -0.65
CA LEU A 70 -24.79 -0.55 -1.73
C LEU A 70 -26.13 -0.04 -1.17
#